data_AF-A0A3P7WBL1-F1
#
_entry.id   AF-A0A3P7WBL1-F1
#
_cell.length_a   1.000
_cell.length_b   1.000
_cell.length_c   1.000
_cell.angle_alpha   90.00
_cell.angle_beta   90.00
_cell.angle_gamma   90.00
#
_symmetry.space_group_name_H-M   'P 1'
#
loop_
_entity.id
_entity.type
_entity.pdbx_description
1 polymer ?
#
loop_
_entity_poly.entity_id
_entity_poly.type
_entity_poly.pdbx_seq_one_letter_code
_entity_poly.pdbx_strand_id
1 'polypeptide(L)'
;MDYGAEESLRKIQKMTAPSTKNFFQSEILFTENDVQKENEMSNSWVIDVPVDKIIIPQGRLTLARVPERRKMIAFDIPLPSQLPLPFKHQITSGFPHMPLPSKRTPNSNFCANTKMSLAVVREQNTLTWLSVTAKGVNLSEFIDFQASVDLSEDFEPVCPELQSSSPLLTLDHLPAYHLRHQFIHYKPEKGLTDAFLKLGKEKDRVEVVAKRLKDAMALSFVHNKDGVHWSLSTASALYWRVKGDAVNALNCLRQSLNSAPPNMRVIKN
;
A
#
# COMPACT_ATOMS: atom_id res chain seq x y z
N MET A 1 -18.30 13.89 14.34
CA MET A 1 -19.10 12.65 14.23
C MET A 1 -18.16 11.49 14.44
N ASP A 2 -18.33 10.76 15.54
CA ASP A 2 -17.52 9.60 15.86
C ASP A 2 -17.97 8.43 14.98
N TYR A 3 -17.16 8.07 13.98
CA TYR A 3 -17.41 6.96 13.05
C TYR A 3 -17.14 5.59 13.73
N GLY A 4 -17.61 5.47 14.97
CA GLY A 4 -17.50 4.33 15.87
C GLY A 4 -16.11 4.13 16.47
N ALA A 5 -15.19 5.10 16.40
CA ALA A 5 -13.85 4.95 16.97
C ALA A 5 -13.92 4.75 18.49
N GLU A 6 -14.79 5.46 19.20
CA GLU A 6 -15.02 5.19 20.62
C GLU A 6 -15.72 3.85 20.83
N GLU A 7 -16.63 3.46 19.95
CA GLU A 7 -17.29 2.15 20.03
C GLU A 7 -16.31 0.99 19.80
N SER A 8 -15.34 1.17 18.90
CA SER A 8 -14.22 0.24 18.68
C SER A 8 -13.28 0.21 19.86
N LEU A 9 -12.93 1.37 20.44
CA LEU A 9 -12.12 1.43 21.65
C LEU A 9 -12.83 0.75 22.83
N ARG A 10 -14.14 0.94 22.98
CA ARG A 10 -14.98 0.25 23.96
C ARG A 10 -15.08 -1.25 23.68
N LYS A 11 -15.19 -1.68 22.42
CA LYS A 11 -15.17 -3.10 22.03
C LYS A 11 -13.81 -3.74 22.30
N ILE A 12 -12.72 -3.06 21.99
CA ILE A 12 -11.35 -3.51 22.30
C ILE A 12 -11.15 -3.62 23.81
N GLN A 13 -11.64 -2.63 24.58
CA GLN A 13 -11.62 -2.67 26.04
C GLN A 13 -12.48 -3.82 26.60
N LYS A 14 -13.61 -4.15 25.95
CA LYS A 14 -14.48 -5.29 26.30
C LYS A 14 -13.95 -6.64 25.80
N MET A 15 -13.09 -6.68 24.78
CA MET A 15 -12.44 -7.89 24.26
C MET A 15 -11.21 -8.31 25.08
N THR A 16 -11.07 -7.84 26.34
CA THR A 16 -9.94 -8.17 27.22
C THR A 16 -9.85 -9.63 27.66
N ALA A 17 -10.71 -10.51 27.15
CA ALA A 17 -10.45 -11.94 27.20
C ALA A 17 -10.94 -12.60 25.91
N PRO A 18 -10.07 -12.84 24.92
CA PRO A 18 -10.28 -14.06 24.14
C PRO A 18 -10.20 -15.22 25.13
N SER A 19 -11.18 -16.13 25.09
CA SER A 19 -11.09 -17.44 25.73
C SER A 19 -9.98 -18.23 25.03
N THR A 20 -8.73 -17.83 25.23
CA THR A 20 -7.58 -18.66 24.95
C THR A 20 -7.50 -19.64 26.10
N LYS A 21 -7.77 -20.92 25.81
CA LYS A 21 -7.24 -21.99 26.65
C LYS A 21 -5.78 -21.64 26.96
N ASN A 22 -5.48 -21.41 28.23
CA ASN A 22 -4.19 -21.03 28.81
C ASN A 22 -3.01 -21.07 27.83
N PHE A 23 -2.86 -20.05 26.99
CA PHE A 23 -1.75 -19.95 26.06
C PHE A 23 -0.60 -19.33 26.83
N PHE A 24 0.28 -20.16 27.37
CA PHE A 24 1.49 -19.68 28.02
C PHE A 24 2.46 -19.23 26.92
N GLN A 25 2.79 -17.94 26.91
CA GLN A 25 3.65 -17.24 25.93
C GLN A 25 5.12 -17.71 25.89
N SER A 26 5.45 -18.90 26.41
CA SER A 26 6.81 -19.43 26.51
C SER A 26 7.10 -20.62 25.60
N GLU A 27 6.09 -21.19 24.94
CA GLU A 27 6.31 -22.26 23.98
C GLU A 27 6.38 -21.67 22.58
N ILE A 28 7.61 -21.55 22.07
CA ILE A 28 7.85 -21.07 20.72
C ILE A 28 7.56 -22.23 19.79
N LEU A 29 6.41 -22.17 19.12
CA LEU A 29 6.02 -23.17 18.15
C LEU A 29 6.67 -22.83 16.80
N PHE A 30 7.48 -23.75 16.28
CA PHE A 30 8.15 -23.64 14.98
C PHE A 30 8.22 -25.00 14.31
N THR A 31 8.38 -25.01 13.00
CA THR A 31 8.67 -26.21 12.22
C THR A 31 10.19 -26.39 12.06
N GLU A 32 10.68 -27.63 12.18
CA GLU A 32 12.12 -27.97 12.06
C GLU A 32 12.58 -28.19 10.61
N ASN A 33 11.67 -28.57 9.72
CA ASN A 33 12.00 -28.86 8.32
C ASN A 33 11.75 -27.64 7.43
N ASP A 34 12.81 -27.07 6.87
CA ASP A 34 12.71 -26.50 5.52
C ASP A 34 12.35 -27.68 4.60
N VAL A 35 11.36 -27.53 3.73
CA VAL A 35 11.09 -28.53 2.69
C VAL A 35 12.33 -28.57 1.78
N GLN A 36 13.30 -29.44 2.10
CA GLN A 36 14.45 -29.67 1.24
C GLN A 36 14.03 -30.54 0.06
N LYS A 37 13.73 -29.86 -1.05
CA LYS A 37 14.21 -30.25 -2.38
C LYS A 37 14.73 -29.01 -3.10
N GLU A 38 15.84 -28.45 -2.61
CA GLU A 38 16.74 -27.63 -3.42
C GLU A 38 17.59 -28.55 -4.32
N ASN A 39 16.96 -29.20 -5.30
CA ASN A 39 17.69 -29.72 -6.46
C ASN A 39 16.97 -29.54 -7.80
N GLU A 40 15.87 -28.78 -7.81
CA GLU A 40 15.40 -28.10 -9.00
C GLU A 40 14.98 -26.71 -8.54
N MET A 41 15.42 -25.68 -9.27
CA MET A 41 15.02 -24.31 -9.05
C MET A 41 13.51 -24.19 -9.33
N SER A 42 12.69 -24.55 -8.34
CA SER A 42 11.24 -24.45 -8.39
C SER A 42 10.88 -23.00 -8.11
N ASN A 43 10.49 -22.28 -9.17
CA ASN A 43 10.03 -20.89 -9.15
C ASN A 43 8.68 -20.69 -8.44
N SER A 44 8.37 -21.47 -7.41
CA SER A 44 7.02 -21.63 -6.87
C SER A 44 7.02 -21.70 -5.35
N TRP A 45 7.00 -20.52 -4.70
CA TRP A 45 6.55 -20.37 -3.32
C TRP A 45 5.02 -20.54 -3.26
N VAL A 46 4.52 -21.74 -3.54
CA VAL A 46 3.08 -22.05 -3.46
C VAL A 46 2.87 -22.93 -2.24
N ILE A 47 2.37 -22.30 -1.18
CA ILE A 47 1.81 -22.98 -0.02
C ILE A 47 0.31 -22.88 -0.18
N ASP A 48 -0.34 -24.01 -0.45
CA ASP A 48 -1.79 -24.08 -0.57
C ASP A 48 -2.41 -24.05 0.84
N VAL A 49 -2.77 -22.84 1.28
CA VAL A 49 -3.56 -22.66 2.50
C VAL A 49 -5.04 -22.72 2.10
N PRO A 50 -5.85 -23.64 2.65
CA PRO A 50 -7.28 -23.64 2.41
C PRO A 50 -7.87 -22.39 3.05
N VAL A 51 -8.47 -21.54 2.23
CA VAL A 51 -9.17 -20.34 2.70
C VAL A 51 -10.62 -20.37 2.27
N ASP A 52 -11.51 -19.87 3.11
CA ASP A 52 -12.92 -19.77 2.79
C ASP A 52 -13.12 -18.96 1.50
N LYS A 53 -14.00 -19.47 0.62
CA LYS A 53 -14.35 -18.76 -0.61
C LYS A 53 -15.12 -17.50 -0.26
N ILE A 54 -14.55 -16.34 -0.59
CA ILE A 54 -15.28 -15.07 -0.47
C ILE A 54 -16.43 -15.07 -1.47
N ILE A 55 -17.63 -14.78 -0.97
CA ILE A 55 -18.77 -14.46 -1.82
C ILE A 55 -18.64 -13.00 -2.23
N ILE A 56 -18.00 -12.76 -3.38
CA ILE A 56 -17.97 -11.42 -3.97
C ILE A 56 -19.39 -11.11 -4.45
N PRO A 57 -20.01 -10.01 -3.99
CA PRO A 57 -21.37 -9.67 -4.43
C PRO A 57 -21.38 -9.41 -5.93
N GLN A 58 -22.42 -9.91 -6.62
CA GLN A 58 -22.52 -9.86 -8.09
C GLN A 58 -22.68 -8.44 -8.68
N GLY A 59 -22.66 -7.38 -7.87
CA GLY A 59 -22.72 -6.03 -8.39
C GLY A 59 -21.76 -5.10 -7.69
N ARG A 60 -21.52 -3.96 -8.34
CA ARG A 60 -20.59 -2.93 -7.88
C ARG A 60 -20.81 -2.60 -6.40
N LEU A 61 -19.76 -2.71 -5.60
CA LEU A 61 -19.79 -2.24 -4.22
C LEU A 61 -19.84 -0.71 -4.28
N THR A 62 -20.86 -0.11 -3.70
CA THR A 62 -21.04 1.35 -3.70
C THR A 62 -21.25 1.81 -2.28
N LEU A 63 -21.14 3.12 -2.05
CA LEU A 63 -21.45 3.72 -0.74
C LEU A 63 -22.87 3.38 -0.28
N ALA A 64 -23.82 3.22 -1.21
CA ALA A 64 -25.18 2.80 -0.90
C ALA A 64 -25.25 1.36 -0.35
N ARG A 65 -24.36 0.48 -0.79
CA ARG A 65 -24.31 -0.93 -0.34
C ARG A 65 -23.43 -1.12 0.89
N VAL A 66 -22.34 -0.37 1.00
CA VAL A 66 -21.37 -0.44 2.09
C VAL A 66 -21.15 0.97 2.64
N PRO A 67 -22.09 1.47 3.48
CA PRO A 67 -22.04 2.85 3.95
C PRO A 67 -20.88 3.09 4.93
N GLU A 68 -20.42 2.05 5.62
CA GLU A 68 -19.36 2.14 6.62
C GLU A 68 -18.15 1.29 6.22
N ARG A 69 -16.95 1.86 6.30
CA ARG A 69 -15.69 1.17 6.04
C ARG A 69 -15.54 -0.16 6.81
N ARG A 70 -16.06 -0.26 8.03
CA ARG A 70 -15.96 -1.49 8.85
C ARG A 70 -16.67 -2.69 8.24
N LYS A 71 -17.73 -2.43 7.48
CA LYS A 71 -18.48 -3.46 6.76
C LYS A 71 -17.66 -4.03 5.60
N MET A 72 -16.51 -3.42 5.26
CA MET A 72 -15.57 -4.01 4.30
C MET A 72 -14.91 -5.29 4.81
N ILE A 73 -14.77 -5.48 6.13
CA ILE A 73 -14.15 -6.67 6.71
C ILE A 73 -14.88 -7.95 6.26
N ALA A 74 -16.19 -7.87 5.98
CA ALA A 74 -16.97 -8.99 5.45
C ALA A 74 -16.55 -9.43 4.04
N PHE A 75 -15.77 -8.61 3.32
CA PHE A 75 -15.21 -8.95 2.01
C PHE A 75 -13.70 -9.21 2.05
N ASP A 76 -13.07 -9.10 3.22
CA ASP A 76 -11.67 -9.50 3.38
C ASP A 76 -11.58 -11.03 3.43
N ILE A 77 -10.46 -11.56 2.95
CA ILE A 77 -10.15 -12.99 3.06
C ILE A 77 -9.98 -13.29 4.56
N PRO A 78 -10.83 -14.13 5.19
CA PRO A 78 -10.65 -14.47 6.58
C PRO A 78 -9.31 -15.19 6.73
N LEU A 79 -8.57 -14.87 7.79
CA LEU A 79 -7.39 -15.65 8.12
C LEU A 79 -7.82 -17.11 8.36
N PRO A 80 -7.02 -18.09 7.92
CA PRO A 80 -7.32 -19.49 8.19
C PRO A 80 -7.40 -19.70 9.71
N SER A 81 -8.26 -20.62 10.14
CA SER A 81 -8.43 -20.96 11.55
C SER A 81 -7.13 -21.45 12.21
N GLN A 82 -6.20 -21.97 11.39
CA GLN A 82 -4.86 -22.35 11.80
C GLN A 82 -3.86 -21.67 10.87
N LEU A 83 -3.03 -20.79 11.43
CA LEU A 83 -1.90 -20.21 10.71
C LEU A 83 -0.74 -21.22 10.71
N PRO A 84 0.00 -21.34 9.59
CA PRO A 84 1.19 -22.17 9.57
C PRO A 84 2.20 -21.65 10.60
N LEU A 85 2.86 -22.58 11.29
CA LEU A 85 3.93 -22.23 12.22
C LEU A 85 5.14 -21.73 11.42
N PRO A 86 5.80 -20.64 11.87
CA PRO A 86 6.99 -20.12 11.21
C PRO A 86 8.16 -21.11 11.32
N PHE A 87 9.10 -21.02 10.40
CA PHE A 87 10.32 -21.83 10.45
C PHE A 87 11.23 -21.38 11.58
N LYS A 88 12.02 -22.33 12.12
CA LYS A 88 12.99 -22.05 13.19
C LYS A 88 13.93 -20.88 12.85
N HIS A 89 14.40 -20.78 11.59
CA HIS A 89 15.31 -19.72 11.16
C HIS A 89 14.66 -18.33 11.13
N GLN A 90 13.36 -18.24 10.83
CA GLN A 90 12.60 -16.98 10.84
C GLN A 90 12.43 -16.49 12.27
N ILE A 91 12.21 -17.41 13.21
CA ILE A 91 12.15 -17.08 14.63
C ILE A 91 13.51 -16.62 15.14
N THR A 92 14.59 -17.35 14.84
CA THR A 92 15.93 -17.00 15.35
C THR A 92 16.44 -15.68 14.82
N SER A 93 16.17 -15.37 13.54
CA SER A 93 16.50 -14.07 12.93
C SER A 93 15.68 -12.91 13.50
N GLY A 94 14.50 -13.17 14.06
CA GLY A 94 13.66 -12.15 14.70
C GLY A 94 14.11 -11.73 16.11
N PHE A 95 14.77 -12.61 16.88
CA PHE A 95 15.12 -12.32 18.27
C PHE A 95 15.96 -11.06 18.50
N PRO A 96 16.97 -10.71 17.67
CA PRO A 96 17.71 -9.46 17.82
C PRO A 96 16.84 -8.22 17.68
N HIS A 97 15.75 -8.30 16.91
CA HIS A 97 14.83 -7.19 16.65
C HIS A 97 13.69 -7.12 17.65
N MET A 98 13.30 -8.26 18.23
CA MET A 98 12.22 -8.37 19.20
C MET A 98 12.57 -9.39 20.28
N PRO A 99 13.37 -9.00 21.29
CA PRO A 99 13.79 -9.92 22.35
C PRO A 99 12.58 -10.35 23.19
N LEU A 100 12.56 -11.64 23.57
CA LEU A 100 11.53 -12.17 24.44
C LEU A 100 11.62 -11.55 25.86
N PRO A 101 10.48 -11.39 26.55
CA PRO A 101 10.48 -10.88 27.90
C PRO A 101 11.19 -11.87 28.82
N SER A 102 12.06 -11.37 29.69
CA SER A 102 12.88 -12.18 30.61
C SER A 102 12.07 -12.93 31.69
N LYS A 103 10.78 -12.61 31.86
CA LYS A 103 9.89 -13.26 32.81
C LYS A 103 8.60 -13.69 32.12
N ARG A 104 8.11 -14.89 32.45
CA ARG A 104 6.77 -15.38 32.07
C ARG A 104 5.72 -14.51 32.75
N THR A 105 5.32 -13.41 32.11
CA THR A 105 4.16 -12.64 32.54
C THR A 105 2.95 -13.10 31.75
N PRO A 106 1.82 -13.46 32.39
CA PRO A 106 0.57 -13.86 31.72
C PRO A 106 -0.13 -12.70 30.99
N ASN A 107 0.58 -11.58 30.78
CA ASN A 107 -0.01 -10.35 30.34
C ASN A 107 -0.15 -10.39 28.81
N SER A 108 -1.38 -10.57 28.32
CA SER A 108 -1.79 -10.38 26.92
C SER A 108 -1.32 -9.04 26.33
N ASN A 109 -0.93 -8.10 27.21
CA ASN A 109 -0.33 -6.81 26.89
C ASN A 109 1.18 -6.84 26.62
N PHE A 110 1.85 -7.99 26.48
CA PHE A 110 3.26 -8.02 26.08
C PHE A 110 3.49 -7.22 24.78
N CYS A 111 2.68 -7.45 23.74
CA CYS A 111 2.75 -6.66 22.51
C CYS A 111 2.34 -5.18 22.70
N ALA A 112 1.54 -4.86 23.73
CA ALA A 112 1.15 -3.49 24.04
C ALA A 112 2.24 -2.71 24.80
N ASN A 113 3.04 -3.41 25.62
CA ASN A 113 4.13 -2.85 26.42
C ASN A 113 5.48 -2.92 25.72
N THR A 114 5.58 -3.67 24.63
CA THR A 114 6.73 -3.60 23.74
C THR A 114 6.70 -2.22 23.10
N LYS A 115 7.33 -1.24 23.75
CA LYS A 115 7.84 -0.03 23.10
C LYS A 115 8.95 -0.44 22.12
N MET A 116 8.66 -1.36 21.19
CA MET A 116 9.07 -1.07 19.82
C MET A 116 8.57 0.34 19.59
N SER A 117 9.39 1.21 19.03
CA SER A 117 8.93 2.54 18.70
C SER A 117 7.79 2.41 17.68
N LEU A 118 6.58 2.17 18.18
CA LEU A 118 5.35 2.08 17.43
C LEU A 118 5.01 3.47 16.93
N ALA A 119 5.58 4.51 17.56
CA ALA A 119 5.75 5.83 17.00
C ALA A 119 6.61 5.79 15.73
N VAL A 120 7.82 5.21 15.73
CA VAL A 120 8.65 5.06 14.50
C VAL A 120 7.93 4.22 13.44
N VAL A 121 7.28 3.11 13.79
CA VAL A 121 6.50 2.31 12.82
C VAL A 121 5.24 3.05 12.34
N ARG A 122 4.48 3.73 13.21
CA ARG A 122 3.26 4.47 12.80
C ARG A 122 3.53 5.81 12.12
N GLU A 123 4.66 6.45 12.39
CA GLU A 123 5.03 7.76 11.83
C GLU A 123 5.90 7.63 10.58
N GLN A 124 6.54 6.47 10.36
CA GLN A 124 7.37 6.18 9.19
C GLN A 124 6.89 4.96 8.40
N ASN A 125 5.58 4.67 8.37
CA ASN A 125 5.03 3.73 7.40
C ASN A 125 5.09 4.37 5.99
N THR A 126 6.29 4.50 5.44
CA THR A 126 6.48 4.71 4.01
C THR A 126 6.27 3.37 3.34
N LEU A 127 5.18 3.23 2.61
CA LEU A 127 4.99 2.11 1.72
C LEU A 127 6.11 2.14 0.67
N THR A 128 6.61 0.97 0.30
CA THR A 128 7.71 0.85 -0.65
C THR A 128 7.43 1.66 -1.92
N TRP A 129 8.39 2.48 -2.31
CA TRP A 129 8.40 3.18 -3.59
C TRP A 129 9.47 2.57 -4.48
N LEU A 130 9.08 2.13 -5.67
CA LEU A 130 10.01 1.73 -6.72
C LEU A 130 10.05 2.86 -7.75
N SER A 131 11.21 3.49 -7.90
CA SER A 131 11.39 4.56 -8.88
C SER A 131 11.16 4.05 -10.30
N VAL A 132 10.52 4.87 -11.14
CA VAL A 132 10.38 4.62 -12.58
C VAL A 132 11.74 4.50 -13.28
N THR A 133 12.76 5.19 -12.77
CA THR A 133 14.14 5.10 -13.26
C THR A 133 14.74 3.72 -13.05
N ALA A 134 14.32 2.99 -12.01
CA ALA A 134 14.76 1.61 -11.77
C ALA A 134 14.22 0.63 -12.85
N LYS A 135 13.18 1.03 -13.59
CA LYS A 135 12.67 0.31 -14.78
C LYS A 135 13.31 0.81 -16.08
N GLY A 136 14.39 1.60 -16.01
CA GLY A 136 15.11 2.12 -17.17
C GLY A 136 14.43 3.31 -17.85
N VAL A 137 13.44 3.95 -17.22
CA VAL A 137 12.78 5.14 -17.80
C VAL A 137 13.55 6.41 -17.45
N ASN A 138 13.93 7.18 -18.47
CA ASN A 138 14.51 8.50 -18.29
C ASN A 138 13.42 9.57 -18.27
N LEU A 139 13.16 10.18 -17.11
CA LEU A 139 12.16 11.24 -16.97
C LEU A 139 12.50 12.51 -17.75
N SER A 140 13.78 12.73 -18.07
CA SER A 140 14.24 13.90 -18.84
C SER A 140 13.72 13.91 -20.29
N GLU A 141 13.25 12.76 -20.80
CA GLU A 141 12.61 12.66 -22.12
C GLU A 141 11.20 13.28 -22.12
N PHE A 142 10.57 13.37 -20.94
CA PHE A 142 9.20 13.85 -20.79
C PHE A 142 9.10 15.19 -20.05
N ILE A 143 10.10 15.50 -19.22
CA ILE A 143 10.12 16.68 -18.37
C ILE A 143 11.27 17.58 -18.79
N ASP A 144 10.97 18.82 -19.16
CA ASP A 144 11.98 19.86 -19.34
C ASP A 144 12.40 20.43 -17.97
N PHE A 145 13.56 19.98 -17.49
CA PHE A 145 14.12 20.47 -16.23
C PHE A 145 14.82 21.83 -16.34
N GLN A 146 14.96 22.41 -17.54
CA GLN A 146 15.56 23.73 -17.76
C GLN A 146 14.52 24.84 -17.88
N ALA A 147 13.28 24.50 -18.26
CA ALA A 147 12.18 25.45 -18.31
C ALA A 147 11.96 26.17 -16.97
N SER A 148 11.74 27.49 -17.06
CA SER A 148 11.31 28.31 -15.93
C SER A 148 9.88 27.93 -15.55
N VAL A 149 9.64 27.76 -14.25
CA VAL A 149 8.36 27.31 -13.72
C VAL A 149 7.63 28.49 -13.09
N ASP A 150 6.45 28.80 -13.59
CA ASP A 150 5.54 29.73 -12.92
C ASP A 150 4.71 28.99 -11.86
N LEU A 151 4.75 29.51 -10.62
CA LEU A 151 4.02 28.98 -9.46
C LEU A 151 2.82 29.88 -9.09
N SER A 152 2.48 30.87 -9.92
CA SER A 152 1.30 31.71 -9.73
C SER A 152 -0.01 30.95 -9.92
N GLU A 153 0.01 29.93 -10.78
CA GLU A 153 -1.10 29.02 -11.05
C GLU A 153 -1.02 27.76 -10.17
N ASP A 154 -2.10 26.97 -10.19
CA ASP A 154 -2.12 25.65 -9.56
C ASP A 154 -0.99 24.75 -10.13
N PHE A 155 -0.21 24.13 -9.24
CA PHE A 155 0.95 23.32 -9.56
C PHE A 155 0.71 21.82 -9.38
N GLU A 156 -0.46 21.42 -8.91
CA GLU A 156 -0.70 20.04 -8.52
C GLU A 156 -1.02 19.16 -9.74
N PRO A 157 -0.35 18.01 -9.90
CA PRO A 157 -0.57 17.13 -11.03
C PRO A 157 -1.92 16.43 -10.92
N VAL A 158 -2.79 16.64 -11.91
CA VAL A 158 -4.12 15.99 -11.96
C VAL A 158 -4.09 14.86 -12.97
N CYS A 159 -4.37 13.64 -12.52
CA CYS A 159 -4.46 12.48 -13.39
C CYS A 159 -5.89 12.36 -13.93
N PRO A 160 -6.07 12.25 -15.27
CA PRO A 160 -7.39 12.19 -15.87
C PRO A 160 -8.14 10.92 -15.45
N GLU A 161 -9.48 11.00 -15.40
CA GLU A 161 -10.32 9.84 -15.16
C GLU A 161 -10.30 8.89 -16.37
N LEU A 162 -10.24 7.60 -16.07
CA LEU A 162 -10.22 6.54 -17.06
C LEU A 162 -11.63 6.32 -17.65
N GLN A 163 -11.78 6.56 -18.95
CA GLN A 163 -13.07 6.35 -19.63
C GLN A 163 -13.33 4.87 -20.01
N SER A 164 -12.28 4.10 -20.29
CA SER A 164 -12.40 2.69 -20.73
C SER A 164 -11.26 1.82 -20.18
N SER A 165 -11.24 1.59 -18.86
CA SER A 165 -10.22 0.77 -18.23
C SER A 165 -10.67 -0.66 -17.95
N SER A 166 -9.74 -1.63 -18.06
CA SER A 166 -9.99 -3.00 -17.60
C SER A 166 -10.18 -3.03 -16.08
N PRO A 167 -11.31 -3.59 -15.56
CA PRO A 167 -11.55 -3.71 -14.12
C PRO A 167 -10.52 -4.53 -13.35
N LEU A 168 -9.75 -5.38 -14.04
CA LEU A 168 -8.64 -6.13 -13.47
C LEU A 168 -7.41 -5.23 -13.30
N LEU A 169 -7.08 -4.43 -14.32
CA LEU A 169 -5.90 -3.54 -14.28
C LEU A 169 -6.08 -2.39 -13.30
N THR A 170 -7.29 -1.84 -13.18
CA THR A 170 -7.59 -0.77 -12.24
C THR A 170 -7.98 -1.26 -10.85
N LEU A 171 -7.93 -2.58 -10.64
CA LEU A 171 -8.31 -3.23 -9.38
C LEU A 171 -9.74 -2.88 -8.94
N ASP A 172 -10.61 -2.49 -9.88
CA ASP A 172 -12.00 -2.14 -9.58
C ASP A 172 -12.79 -3.34 -9.07
N HIS A 173 -12.39 -4.57 -9.37
CA HIS A 173 -13.00 -5.75 -8.76
C HIS A 173 -12.81 -5.83 -7.23
N LEU A 174 -11.83 -5.12 -6.66
CA LEU A 174 -11.59 -5.12 -5.23
C LEU A 174 -12.60 -4.21 -4.49
N PRO A 175 -13.30 -4.72 -3.46
CA PRO A 175 -14.20 -3.96 -2.60
C PRO A 175 -13.63 -2.63 -2.11
N ALA A 176 -12.37 -2.63 -1.68
CA ALA A 176 -11.70 -1.47 -1.11
C ALA A 176 -11.56 -0.30 -2.09
N TYR A 177 -11.42 -0.58 -3.39
CA TYR A 177 -11.23 0.43 -4.41
C TYR A 177 -12.49 1.27 -4.66
N HIS A 178 -13.66 0.68 -4.41
CA HIS A 178 -14.93 1.38 -4.57
C HIS A 178 -15.21 2.41 -3.49
N LEU A 179 -14.66 2.21 -2.29
CA LEU A 179 -14.80 3.12 -1.17
C LEU A 179 -13.59 4.04 -1.01
N ARG A 180 -12.79 4.22 -2.07
CA ARG A 180 -11.56 5.02 -2.05
C ARG A 180 -11.73 6.44 -1.53
N HIS A 181 -12.88 7.06 -1.80
CA HIS A 181 -13.22 8.39 -1.31
C HIS A 181 -13.38 8.46 0.22
N GLN A 182 -13.54 7.32 0.90
CA GLN A 182 -13.59 7.24 2.37
C GLN A 182 -12.20 7.19 3.02
N PHE A 183 -11.10 7.11 2.25
CA PHE A 183 -9.74 7.12 2.81
C PHE A 183 -9.30 8.53 3.26
N ILE A 184 -10.18 9.27 3.94
CA ILE A 184 -9.96 10.64 4.46
C ILE A 184 -8.90 10.73 5.57
N HIS A 185 -8.45 9.59 6.09
CA HIS A 185 -7.44 9.50 7.15
C HIS A 185 -6.08 8.97 6.66
N TYR A 186 -5.87 8.93 5.35
CA TYR A 186 -4.56 8.61 4.83
C TYR A 186 -3.56 9.69 5.26
N LYS A 187 -2.47 9.26 5.91
CA LYS A 187 -1.46 10.19 6.44
C LYS A 187 -0.43 10.48 5.36
N PRO A 188 0.07 11.72 5.27
CA PRO A 188 1.19 12.07 4.39
C PRO A 188 2.41 11.18 4.66
N GLU A 189 2.95 10.55 3.60
CA GLU A 189 4.16 9.73 3.67
C GLU A 189 5.42 10.60 3.56
N LYS A 190 5.71 11.38 4.61
CA LYS A 190 6.80 12.38 4.59
C LYS A 190 8.18 11.82 4.25
N GLY A 191 8.47 10.56 4.61
CA GLY A 191 9.74 9.91 4.28
C GLY A 191 9.97 9.68 2.78
N LEU A 192 8.95 9.85 1.94
CA LEU A 192 9.08 9.80 0.48
C LEU A 192 9.43 11.14 -0.16
N THR A 193 9.51 12.22 0.62
CA THR A 193 9.80 13.56 0.08
C THR A 193 11.14 13.58 -0.64
N ASP A 194 12.19 12.99 -0.05
CA ASP A 194 13.51 12.93 -0.68
C ASP A 194 13.49 12.10 -1.96
N ALA A 195 12.73 11.00 -1.98
CA ALA A 195 12.57 10.17 -3.17
C ALA A 195 11.82 10.92 -4.28
N PHE A 196 10.85 11.77 -3.93
CA PHE A 196 10.13 12.62 -4.87
C PHE A 196 11.03 13.73 -5.42
N LEU A 197 11.79 14.42 -4.57
CA LEU A 197 12.71 15.48 -5.00
C LEU A 197 13.82 14.95 -5.92
N LYS A 198 14.25 13.69 -5.74
CA LYS A 198 15.17 13.00 -6.66
C LYS A 198 14.63 12.78 -8.07
N LEU A 199 13.31 12.94 -8.30
CA LEU A 199 12.74 12.92 -9.65
C LEU A 199 12.98 14.26 -10.39
N GLY A 200 13.22 15.34 -9.65
CA GLY A 200 13.63 16.64 -10.16
C GLY A 200 15.15 16.82 -10.18
N LYS A 201 15.61 18.06 -10.15
CA LYS A 201 17.02 18.39 -9.88
C LYS A 201 17.30 18.36 -8.38
N GLU A 202 18.55 18.11 -7.98
CA GLU A 202 18.98 17.96 -6.57
C GLU A 202 18.56 19.10 -5.61
N LYS A 203 18.20 20.28 -6.14
CA LYS A 203 17.81 21.47 -5.35
C LYS A 203 16.41 22.00 -5.67
N ASP A 204 15.61 21.26 -6.44
CA ASP A 204 14.25 21.70 -6.74
C ASP A 204 13.38 21.63 -5.48
N ARG A 205 12.39 22.53 -5.38
CA ARG A 205 11.35 22.44 -4.35
C ARG A 205 10.23 21.50 -4.79
N VAL A 206 9.46 20.98 -3.83
CA VAL A 206 8.34 20.06 -4.10
C VAL A 206 7.34 20.66 -5.10
N GLU A 207 7.03 21.95 -4.96
CA GLU A 207 6.08 22.67 -5.83
C GLU A 207 6.60 22.77 -7.27
N VAL A 208 7.91 22.96 -7.44
CA VAL A 208 8.57 23.04 -8.75
C VAL A 208 8.52 21.70 -9.46
N VAL A 209 8.85 20.61 -8.76
CA VAL A 209 8.77 19.24 -9.32
C VAL A 209 7.33 18.87 -9.65
N ALA A 210 6.37 19.25 -8.80
CA ALA A 210 4.95 19.03 -9.02
C ALA A 210 4.43 19.78 -10.27
N LYS A 211 4.76 21.07 -10.42
CA LYS A 211 4.38 21.84 -11.61
C LYS A 211 4.96 21.26 -12.89
N ARG A 212 6.24 20.85 -12.86
CA ARG A 212 6.90 20.19 -13.99
C ARG A 212 6.20 18.89 -14.40
N LEU A 213 5.78 18.09 -13.41
CA LEU A 213 4.98 16.90 -13.67
C LEU A 213 3.62 17.26 -14.29
N LYS A 214 2.92 18.26 -13.74
CA LYS A 214 1.64 18.74 -14.27
C LYS A 214 1.77 19.15 -15.75
N ASP A 215 2.79 19.93 -16.08
CA ASP A 215 3.01 20.43 -17.43
C ASP A 215 3.38 19.30 -18.39
N ALA A 216 4.28 18.41 -17.98
CA ALA A 216 4.65 17.23 -18.75
C ALA A 216 3.45 16.30 -18.99
N MET A 217 2.56 16.14 -18.00
CA MET A 217 1.34 15.35 -18.16
C MET A 217 0.38 15.97 -19.17
N ALA A 218 0.19 17.30 -19.12
CA ALA A 218 -0.66 18.01 -20.07
C ALA A 218 -0.13 17.85 -21.50
N LEU A 219 1.18 18.02 -21.70
CA LEU A 219 1.82 17.79 -22.99
C LEU A 219 1.66 16.34 -23.45
N SER A 220 1.93 15.37 -22.57
CA SER A 220 1.77 13.95 -22.87
C SER A 220 0.33 13.60 -23.27
N PHE A 221 -0.67 14.19 -22.63
CA PHE A 221 -2.08 13.93 -22.94
C PHE A 221 -2.46 14.42 -24.34
N VAL A 222 -1.90 15.55 -24.78
CA VAL A 222 -2.14 16.10 -26.12
C VAL A 222 -1.44 15.26 -27.20
N HIS A 223 -0.23 14.78 -26.93
CA HIS A 223 0.58 14.09 -27.94
C HIS A 223 0.29 12.58 -28.05
N ASN A 224 -0.24 11.97 -27.00
CA ASN A 224 -0.42 10.52 -26.97
C ASN A 224 -1.91 10.15 -26.98
N LYS A 225 -2.30 9.32 -27.96
CA LYS A 225 -3.69 8.83 -28.11
C LYS A 225 -4.15 8.00 -26.91
N ASP A 226 -3.22 7.38 -26.19
CA ASP A 226 -3.49 6.56 -25.01
C ASP A 226 -3.52 7.39 -23.70
N GLY A 227 -3.43 8.73 -23.81
CA GLY A 227 -3.48 9.67 -22.70
C GLY A 227 -2.13 9.92 -22.03
N VAL A 228 -2.13 10.17 -20.72
CA VAL A 228 -0.90 10.50 -19.98
C VAL A 228 0.02 9.28 -19.91
N HIS A 229 1.30 9.47 -20.24
CA HIS A 229 2.33 8.45 -20.16
C HIS A 229 2.41 7.86 -18.74
N TRP A 230 2.58 6.54 -18.65
CA TRP A 230 2.46 5.83 -17.38
C TRP A 230 3.47 6.30 -16.34
N SER A 231 4.71 6.61 -16.74
CA SER A 231 5.77 7.04 -15.80
C SER A 231 5.47 8.39 -15.15
N LEU A 232 4.87 9.33 -15.88
CA LEU A 232 4.43 10.62 -15.35
C LEU A 232 3.28 10.43 -14.36
N SER A 233 2.38 9.50 -14.65
CA SER A 233 1.29 9.12 -13.73
C SER A 233 1.81 8.42 -12.48
N THR A 234 2.82 7.54 -12.61
CA THR A 234 3.48 6.91 -11.44
C THR A 234 4.18 7.95 -10.57
N ALA A 235 4.93 8.89 -11.18
CA ALA A 235 5.61 9.97 -10.47
C ALA A 235 4.61 10.91 -9.77
N SER A 236 3.49 11.22 -10.41
CA SER A 236 2.43 12.06 -9.83
C SER A 236 1.71 11.37 -8.69
N ALA A 237 1.56 10.04 -8.72
CA ALA A 237 1.09 9.30 -7.57
C ALA A 237 2.01 9.46 -6.35
N LEU A 238 3.33 9.51 -6.55
CA LEU A 238 4.28 9.75 -5.45
C LEU A 238 4.06 11.11 -4.80
N TYR A 239 3.81 12.16 -5.58
CA TYR A 239 3.49 13.50 -5.06
C TYR A 239 2.28 13.45 -4.11
N TRP A 240 1.18 12.83 -4.54
CA TRP A 240 -0.04 12.74 -3.73
C TRP A 240 0.14 11.89 -2.47
N ARG A 241 1.00 10.87 -2.51
CA ARG A 241 1.41 10.09 -1.33
C ARG A 241 2.18 10.94 -0.32
N VAL A 242 3.13 11.76 -0.80
CA VAL A 242 3.88 12.72 0.02
C VAL A 242 2.95 13.77 0.63
N LYS A 243 1.96 14.26 -0.13
CA LYS A 243 0.96 15.23 0.35
C LYS A 243 -0.07 14.62 1.31
N GLY A 244 -0.37 13.32 1.17
CA GLY A 244 -1.38 12.63 1.97
C GLY A 244 -2.78 12.60 1.34
N ASP A 245 -2.88 12.73 0.02
CA ASP A 245 -4.15 12.57 -0.71
C ASP A 245 -4.24 11.18 -1.33
N ALA A 246 -4.90 10.25 -0.64
CA ALA A 246 -5.07 8.89 -1.13
C ALA A 246 -5.90 8.81 -2.41
N VAL A 247 -6.88 9.70 -2.59
CA VAL A 247 -7.80 9.62 -3.73
C VAL A 247 -7.06 9.96 -5.00
N ASN A 248 -6.34 11.09 -4.99
CA ASN A 248 -5.56 11.51 -6.15
C ASN A 248 -4.35 10.60 -6.41
N ALA A 249 -3.69 10.10 -5.35
CA ALA A 249 -2.66 9.07 -5.49
C ALA A 249 -3.19 7.83 -6.22
N LEU A 250 -4.38 7.36 -5.83
CA LEU A 250 -4.99 6.18 -6.43
C LEU A 250 -5.42 6.41 -7.87
N ASN A 251 -5.99 7.59 -8.17
CA ASN A 251 -6.35 7.96 -9.53
C ASN A 251 -5.13 7.95 -10.46
N CYS A 252 -4.00 8.48 -9.99
CA CYS A 252 -2.74 8.45 -10.74
C CYS A 252 -2.17 7.03 -10.91
N LEU A 253 -2.24 6.18 -9.89
CA LEU A 253 -1.82 4.78 -10.02
C LEU A 253 -2.69 4.00 -11.01
N ARG A 254 -4.01 4.23 -11.01
CA ARG A 254 -4.93 3.63 -11.98
C ARG A 254 -4.58 4.05 -13.40
N GLN A 255 -4.39 5.37 -13.62
CA GLN A 255 -3.97 5.89 -14.91
C GLN A 255 -2.66 5.24 -15.37
N SER A 256 -1.68 5.15 -14.47
CA SER A 256 -0.40 4.52 -14.72
C SER A 256 -0.53 3.05 -15.12
N LEU A 257 -1.39 2.26 -14.46
CA LEU A 257 -1.59 0.84 -14.78
C LEU A 257 -2.30 0.66 -16.12
N ASN A 258 -3.19 1.58 -16.47
CA ASN A 258 -3.95 1.52 -17.72
C ASN A 258 -3.08 1.88 -18.93
N SER A 259 -2.23 2.92 -18.83
CA SER A 259 -1.35 3.36 -19.93
C SER A 259 0.01 2.64 -19.97
N ALA A 260 0.33 1.80 -18.98
CA ALA A 260 1.58 1.04 -18.97
C ALA A 260 1.56 -0.11 -19.99
N PRO A 261 2.65 -0.28 -20.77
CA PRO A 261 2.76 -1.39 -21.70
C PRO A 261 2.86 -2.74 -20.95
N PRO A 262 2.46 -3.87 -21.57
CA PRO A 262 2.41 -5.18 -20.92
C PRO A 262 3.71 -5.59 -20.20
N ASN A 263 4.87 -5.34 -20.81
CA ASN A 263 6.18 -5.67 -20.27
C ASN A 263 6.60 -4.82 -19.05
N MET A 264 5.92 -3.68 -18.82
CA MET A 264 6.16 -2.82 -17.66
C MET A 264 5.16 -3.08 -16.53
N ARG A 265 4.11 -3.88 -16.78
CA ARG A 265 3.13 -4.31 -15.77
C ARG A 265 3.61 -5.59 -15.09
N VAL A 266 3.60 -5.59 -13.75
CA VAL A 266 3.99 -6.78 -12.96
C VAL A 266 2.76 -7.65 -12.61
N ILE A 267 1.58 -7.26 -13.06
CA ILE A 267 0.35 -8.06 -12.91
C ILE A 267 0.42 -9.18 -13.95
N LYS A 268 0.84 -10.38 -13.54
CA LYS A 268 0.66 -11.60 -14.34
C LYS A 268 -0.83 -11.96 -14.32
N ASN A 269 -1.44 -12.09 -15.50
CA ASN A 269 -2.77 -12.68 -15.66
C ASN A 269 -2.75 -14.16 -15.27
#